data_AF-A0A0F9DKH8-F1
#
_entry.id   AF-A0A0F9DKH8-F1
#
_cell.length_a   1.000
_cell.length_b   1.000
_cell.length_c   1.000
_cell.angle_alpha   90.00
_cell.angle_beta   90.00
_cell.angle_gamma   90.00
#
_symmetry.space_group_name_H-M   'P 1'
#
loop_
_entity.id
_entity.type
_entity.pdbx_description
1 polymer ?
#
loop_
_entity_poly.entity_id
_entity_poly.type
_entity_poly.pdbx_seq_one_letter_code
_entity_poly.pdbx_strand_id
1 'polypeptide(L)'
;MKTKMEWPLVIEVGLEVPSGNAYRPGGAYHHWAKYKTLRDEICALIAIKLGARKLHRLQKWVLENRPKMRVQFTCYRKRRIEQDNLNSGLKPVRDCLVIPKKSHPSGLGLIVDDSEKWLVEATPKQVLVPRGRRGFTVIEISPVEVV
;
A
#
# COMPACT_ATOMS: atom_id res chain seq x y z
N MET A 1 24.57 12.24 -13.04
CA MET A 1 23.45 13.07 -12.53
C MET A 1 22.61 12.23 -11.56
N LYS A 2 22.60 12.56 -10.26
CA LYS A 2 21.68 11.95 -9.29
C LYS A 2 20.27 12.45 -9.63
N THR A 3 19.45 11.65 -10.32
CA THR A 3 18.03 11.99 -10.52
C THR A 3 17.37 12.16 -9.16
N LYS A 4 17.01 13.40 -8.82
CA LYS A 4 16.26 13.73 -7.62
C LYS A 4 14.88 13.07 -7.75
N MET A 5 14.53 12.18 -6.83
CA MET A 5 13.18 11.62 -6.79
C MET A 5 12.22 12.70 -6.27
N GLU A 6 11.10 12.87 -6.95
CA GLU A 6 10.06 13.79 -6.52
C GLU A 6 9.22 13.12 -5.44
N TRP A 7 9.16 13.79 -4.28
CA TRP A 7 8.40 13.38 -3.11
C TRP A 7 7.34 14.45 -2.80
N PRO A 8 6.16 14.07 -2.28
CA PRO A 8 5.73 12.69 -2.00
C PRO A 8 5.44 11.91 -3.29
N LEU A 9 5.67 10.60 -3.23
CA LEU A 9 5.23 9.67 -4.25
C LEU A 9 3.74 9.39 -4.03
N VAL A 10 2.91 9.76 -5.00
CA VAL A 10 1.46 9.52 -4.96
C VAL A 10 1.10 8.39 -5.92
N ILE A 11 0.41 7.36 -5.41
CA ILE A 11 0.03 6.16 -6.16
C ILE A 11 -1.47 5.93 -6.00
N GLU A 12 -2.20 5.99 -7.11
CA GLU A 12 -3.62 5.62 -7.13
C GLU A 12 -3.78 4.15 -7.50
N VAL A 13 -4.26 3.34 -6.56
CA VAL A 13 -4.64 1.95 -6.79
C VAL A 13 -6.13 1.92 -7.11
N GLY A 14 -6.48 1.46 -8.31
CA GLY A 14 -7.86 1.38 -8.83
C GLY A 14 -8.74 0.31 -8.15
N LEU A 15 -8.57 0.14 -6.83
CA LEU A 15 -9.25 -0.86 -6.01
C LEU A 15 -9.75 -0.19 -4.72
N GLU A 16 -11.04 -0.39 -4.42
CA GLU A 16 -11.57 -0.11 -3.08
C GLU A 16 -11.08 -1.21 -2.13
N VAL A 17 -10.23 -0.86 -1.15
CA VAL A 17 -9.73 -1.87 -0.21
C VAL A 17 -10.88 -2.57 0.54
N PRO A 18 -10.83 -3.89 0.76
CA PRO A 18 -11.85 -4.57 1.55
C PRO A 18 -11.93 -4.03 2.98
N SER A 19 -13.03 -4.31 3.68
CA SER A 19 -13.04 -4.19 5.14
C SER A 19 -12.24 -5.35 5.75
N GLY A 20 -11.61 -5.15 6.91
CA GLY A 20 -10.98 -6.21 7.69
C GLY A 20 -11.86 -7.45 7.95
N ASN A 21 -13.18 -7.29 8.08
CA ASN A 21 -14.12 -8.41 8.18
C ASN A 21 -14.06 -9.37 6.99
N ALA A 22 -13.62 -8.90 5.81
CA ALA A 22 -13.49 -9.74 4.63
C ALA A 22 -12.38 -10.80 4.78
N TYR A 23 -11.46 -10.64 5.75
CA TYR A 23 -10.38 -11.59 6.03
C TYR A 23 -10.70 -12.56 7.18
N ARG A 24 -11.74 -12.29 7.96
CA ARG A 24 -12.18 -13.14 9.08
C ARG A 24 -12.85 -14.43 8.56
N PRO A 25 -12.97 -15.50 9.38
CA PRO A 25 -13.70 -16.71 9.00
C PRO A 25 -15.07 -16.41 8.39
N GLY A 26 -15.37 -17.01 7.24
CA GLY A 26 -16.58 -16.73 6.45
C GLY A 26 -16.51 -15.50 5.52
N GLY A 27 -15.44 -14.70 5.59
CA GLY A 27 -15.20 -13.55 4.73
C GLY A 27 -14.68 -13.92 3.33
N ALA A 28 -14.85 -13.01 2.37
CA ALA A 28 -14.51 -13.23 0.96
C ALA A 28 -13.04 -13.59 0.70
N TYR A 29 -12.13 -13.12 1.56
CA TYR A 29 -10.68 -13.30 1.46
C TYR A 29 -10.10 -14.08 2.65
N HIS A 30 -10.93 -14.81 3.39
CA HIS A 30 -10.47 -15.67 4.48
C HIS A 30 -9.51 -16.76 3.99
N HIS A 31 -9.82 -17.35 2.83
CA HIS A 31 -8.99 -18.40 2.25
C HIS A 31 -7.66 -17.82 1.72
N TRP A 32 -6.55 -18.43 2.13
CA TRP A 32 -5.19 -17.97 1.81
C TRP A 32 -4.96 -17.72 0.32
N ALA A 33 -5.52 -18.57 -0.55
CA ALA A 33 -5.37 -18.42 -2.00
C ALA A 33 -6.06 -17.14 -2.52
N LYS A 34 -7.24 -16.80 -1.99
CA LYS A 34 -7.97 -15.57 -2.37
C LYS A 34 -7.25 -14.32 -1.83
N TYR A 35 -6.73 -14.39 -0.60
CA TYR A 35 -5.89 -13.34 -0.04
C TYR A 35 -4.63 -13.10 -0.89
N LYS A 36 -3.96 -14.20 -1.30
CA LYS A 36 -2.80 -14.13 -2.19
C LYS A 36 -3.15 -13.47 -3.52
N THR A 37 -4.24 -13.89 -4.18
CA THR A 37 -4.69 -13.27 -5.44
C THR A 37 -4.94 -11.77 -5.29
N LEU A 38 -5.65 -11.35 -4.22
CA LEU A 38 -5.87 -9.94 -3.93
C LEU A 38 -4.55 -9.18 -3.78
N ARG A 39 -3.59 -9.73 -3.05
CA ARG A 39 -2.28 -9.10 -2.85
C ARG A 39 -1.52 -8.99 -4.18
N ASP A 40 -1.49 -10.06 -4.97
CA ASP A 40 -0.79 -10.05 -6.26
C ASP A 40 -1.41 -9.04 -7.24
N GLU A 41 -2.75 -8.89 -7.23
CA GLU A 41 -3.46 -7.85 -8.00
C GLU A 41 -3.07 -6.43 -7.54
N ILE A 42 -3.08 -6.17 -6.22
CA ILE A 42 -2.67 -4.87 -5.67
C ILE A 42 -1.23 -4.53 -6.05
N CYS A 43 -0.31 -5.47 -5.88
CA CYS A 43 1.09 -5.30 -6.22
C CYS A 43 1.26 -5.00 -7.72
N ALA A 44 0.51 -5.69 -8.60
CA ALA A 44 0.51 -5.42 -10.03
C ALA A 44 -0.01 -4.01 -10.36
N LEU A 45 -1.13 -3.58 -9.74
CA LEU A 45 -1.69 -2.24 -9.94
C LEU A 45 -0.70 -1.14 -9.53
N ILE A 46 -0.05 -1.29 -8.37
CA ILE A 46 0.98 -0.34 -7.91
C ILE A 46 2.17 -0.32 -8.88
N ALA A 47 2.68 -1.48 -9.28
CA ALA A 47 3.81 -1.58 -10.20
C ALA A 47 3.51 -0.94 -11.57
N ILE A 48 2.31 -1.17 -12.11
CA ILE A 48 1.85 -0.56 -13.37
C ILE A 48 1.80 0.96 -13.24
N LYS A 49 1.23 1.49 -12.14
CA LYS A 49 1.10 2.93 -11.91
C LYS A 49 2.44 3.64 -11.76
N LEU A 50 3.42 2.97 -11.15
CA LEU A 50 4.77 3.51 -11.04
C LEU A 50 5.56 3.38 -12.34
N GLY A 51 5.34 2.31 -13.10
CA GLY A 51 6.15 1.92 -14.23
C GLY A 51 7.50 1.33 -13.81
N ALA A 52 8.02 0.40 -14.62
CA ALA A 52 9.19 -0.42 -14.29
C ALA A 52 10.43 0.42 -13.93
N ARG A 53 10.70 1.49 -14.69
CA ARG A 53 11.89 2.34 -14.47
C ARG A 53 11.84 3.09 -13.13
N LYS A 54 10.68 3.64 -12.78
CA LYS A 54 10.52 4.40 -11.52
C LYS A 54 10.54 3.44 -10.33
N LEU A 55 9.83 2.31 -10.44
CA LEU A 55 9.82 1.26 -9.43
C LEU A 55 11.24 0.75 -9.14
N HIS A 56 12.02 0.39 -10.16
CA HIS A 56 13.37 -0.11 -9.97
C HIS A 56 14.30 0.91 -9.30
N ARG A 57 14.18 2.20 -9.68
CA ARG A 57 14.94 3.28 -9.04
C ARG A 57 14.58 3.45 -7.57
N LEU A 58 13.29 3.40 -7.24
CA LEU A 58 12.80 3.49 -5.87
C LEU A 58 13.30 2.30 -5.04
N GLN A 59 13.17 1.08 -5.56
CA GLN A 59 13.67 -0.13 -4.92
C GLN A 59 15.16 -0.04 -4.60
N LYS A 60 15.98 0.35 -5.59
CA LYS A 60 17.42 0.52 -5.41
C LYS A 60 17.71 1.57 -4.33
N TRP A 61 17.04 2.71 -4.38
CA TRP A 61 17.24 3.76 -3.39
C TRP A 61 16.85 3.33 -1.98
N VAL A 62 15.71 2.66 -1.80
CA VAL A 62 15.26 2.15 -0.50
C VAL A 62 16.23 1.10 0.06
N LEU A 63 16.77 0.22 -0.79
CA LEU A 63 17.77 -0.76 -0.37
C LEU A 63 19.09 -0.11 0.08
N GLU A 64 19.56 0.90 -0.65
CA GLU A 64 20.82 1.60 -0.37
C GLU A 64 20.74 2.51 0.86
N ASN A 65 19.63 3.25 1.00
CA ASN A 65 19.50 4.34 1.97
C ASN A 65 18.68 3.94 3.21
N ARG A 66 18.04 2.78 3.17
CA ARG A 66 17.18 2.21 4.22
C ARG A 66 16.38 3.29 4.98
N PRO A 67 15.60 4.13 4.29
CA PRO A 67 14.95 5.28 4.90
C PRO A 67 13.84 4.86 5.87
N LYS A 68 13.58 5.69 6.88
CA LYS A 68 12.30 5.69 7.58
C LYS A 68 11.28 6.40 6.70
N MET A 69 10.18 5.72 6.38
CA MET A 69 9.17 6.19 5.42
C MET A 69 7.89 6.60 6.15
N ARG A 70 7.21 7.63 5.64
CA ARG A 70 5.84 7.99 6.01
C ARG A 70 4.90 7.50 4.94
N VAL A 71 3.80 6.89 5.36
CA VAL A 71 2.71 6.46 4.48
C VAL A 71 1.38 7.05 4.97
N GLN A 72 0.62 7.62 4.04
CA GLN A 72 -0.77 8.03 4.26
C GLN A 72 -1.64 7.32 3.23
N PHE A 73 -2.67 6.62 3.72
CA PHE A 73 -3.72 6.07 2.88
C PHE A 73 -4.92 7.00 2.85
N THR A 74 -5.46 7.24 1.66
CA THR A 74 -6.77 7.88 1.47
C THR A 74 -7.67 6.93 0.69
N CYS A 75 -8.66 6.37 1.38
CA CYS A 75 -9.57 5.37 0.87
C CYS A 75 -10.86 6.04 0.36
N TYR A 76 -11.04 6.05 -0.95
CA TYR A 76 -12.26 6.52 -1.60
C TYR A 76 -13.24 5.35 -1.69
N ARG A 77 -14.37 5.44 -0.99
CA ARG A 77 -15.29 4.30 -0.79
C ARG A 77 -16.72 4.64 -1.13
N LYS A 78 -17.52 3.63 -1.49
CA LYS A 78 -18.97 3.81 -1.66
C LYS A 78 -19.72 3.93 -0.33
N ARG A 79 -19.20 3.32 0.74
CA ARG A 79 -19.78 3.32 2.08
C ARG A 79 -18.69 3.53 3.12
N ARG A 80 -19.03 4.22 4.21
CA ARG A 80 -18.13 4.33 5.37
C ARG A 80 -18.06 2.98 6.09
N ILE A 81 -16.91 2.72 6.68
CA ILE A 81 -16.70 1.59 7.58
C ILE A 81 -15.98 2.10 8.83
N GLU A 82 -16.08 1.32 9.91
CA GLU A 82 -15.35 1.58 11.14
C GLU A 82 -13.84 1.68 10.88
N GLN A 83 -13.17 2.59 11.59
CA GLN A 83 -11.76 2.90 11.34
C GLN A 83 -10.85 1.68 11.54
N ASP A 84 -11.08 0.86 12.56
CA ASP A 84 -10.31 -0.37 12.80
C ASP A 84 -10.49 -1.40 11.68
N ASN A 85 -11.69 -1.42 11.10
CA ASN A 85 -12.01 -2.29 9.98
C ASN A 85 -11.35 -1.79 8.69
N LEU A 86 -11.23 -0.47 8.52
CA LEU A 86 -10.47 0.14 7.42
C LEU A 86 -8.97 -0.13 7.56
N ASN A 87 -8.42 0.07 8.76
CA ASN A 87 -7.01 -0.21 9.07
C ASN A 87 -6.69 -1.67 8.77
N SER A 88 -7.50 -2.60 9.28
CA SER A 88 -7.38 -4.04 9.00
C SER A 88 -7.50 -4.36 7.51
N GLY A 89 -8.40 -3.66 6.81
CA GLY A 89 -8.60 -3.69 5.36
C GLY A 89 -7.35 -3.39 4.52
N LEU A 90 -6.48 -2.53 5.03
CA LEU A 90 -5.27 -2.06 4.33
C LEU A 90 -4.07 -3.02 4.48
N LYS A 91 -4.18 -4.08 5.28
CA LYS A 91 -3.09 -5.05 5.49
C LYS A 91 -2.45 -5.55 4.18
N PRO A 92 -3.19 -6.03 3.16
CA PRO A 92 -2.56 -6.49 1.92
C PRO A 92 -1.88 -5.39 1.12
N VAL A 93 -2.34 -4.13 1.22
CA VAL A 93 -1.66 -2.99 0.59
C VAL A 93 -0.31 -2.75 1.25
N ARG A 94 -0.27 -2.78 2.59
CA ARG A 94 0.98 -2.64 3.37
C ARG A 94 1.97 -3.76 3.08
N ASP A 95 1.49 -5.00 3.05
CA ASP A 95 2.29 -6.17 2.65
C ASP A 95 2.90 -6.01 1.24
N CYS A 96 2.25 -5.28 0.32
CA CYS A 96 2.80 -5.00 -1.02
C CYS A 96 3.87 -3.90 -1.03
N LEU A 97 3.92 -3.00 -0.03
CA LEU A 97 4.90 -1.89 -0.03
C LEU A 97 6.27 -2.33 0.47
N VAL A 98 6.35 -3.31 1.37
CA VAL A 98 7.60 -3.74 2.01
C VAL A 98 8.56 -4.42 1.03
N ILE A 99 9.85 -4.49 1.39
CA ILE A 99 10.84 -5.30 0.68
C ILE A 99 10.39 -6.76 0.62
N PRO A 100 10.57 -7.46 -0.52
CA PRO A 100 10.32 -8.89 -0.60
C PRO A 100 10.99 -9.66 0.55
N LYS A 101 10.19 -10.41 1.31
CA LYS A 101 10.67 -11.33 2.36
C LYS A 101 9.96 -12.67 2.26
N LYS A 102 10.43 -13.69 2.98
CA LYS A 102 9.86 -15.06 2.93
C LYS A 102 8.34 -15.08 3.15
N SER A 103 7.80 -14.21 4.00
CA SER A 103 6.35 -14.09 4.23
C SER A 103 5.60 -13.30 3.14
N HIS A 104 6.29 -12.40 2.43
CA HIS A 104 5.73 -11.52 1.40
C HIS A 104 6.66 -11.49 0.18
N PRO A 105 6.70 -12.58 -0.62
CA PRO A 105 7.60 -12.66 -1.77
C PRO A 105 7.24 -11.65 -2.88
N SER A 106 5.99 -11.16 -2.92
CA SER A 106 5.53 -10.16 -3.90
C SER A 106 5.67 -8.69 -3.46
N GLY A 107 6.32 -8.42 -2.31
CA GLY A 107 6.58 -7.06 -1.86
C GLY A 107 7.32 -6.21 -2.90
N LEU A 108 7.00 -4.93 -3.01
CA LEU A 108 7.54 -4.04 -4.04
C LEU A 108 8.79 -3.29 -3.59
N GLY A 109 9.20 -3.37 -2.32
CA GLY A 109 10.41 -2.71 -1.82
C GLY A 109 10.35 -1.18 -1.88
N LEU A 110 9.17 -0.60 -1.66
CA LEU A 110 8.96 0.85 -1.56
C LEU A 110 9.19 1.37 -0.14
N ILE A 111 9.08 0.49 0.86
CA ILE A 111 9.46 0.72 2.25
C ILE A 111 10.32 -0.44 2.74
N VAL A 112 11.17 -0.21 3.75
CA VAL A 112 12.06 -1.25 4.28
C VAL A 112 11.27 -2.37 4.95
N ASP A 113 10.37 -2.00 5.87
CA ASP A 113 9.53 -2.90 6.66
C ASP A 113 8.33 -2.10 7.21
N ASP A 114 7.29 -2.79 7.69
CA ASP A 114 6.06 -2.20 8.23
C ASP A 114 6.10 -1.94 9.74
N SER A 115 7.22 -2.21 10.41
CA SER A 115 7.44 -1.87 11.82
C SER A 115 7.66 -0.36 12.05
N GLU A 116 7.34 0.10 13.26
CA GLU A 116 7.47 1.52 13.68
C GLU A 116 8.88 2.11 13.55
N LYS A 117 9.91 1.23 13.53
CA LYS A 117 11.28 1.61 13.25
C LYS A 117 11.43 2.23 11.85
N TRP A 118 10.76 1.66 10.86
CA TRP A 118 10.91 2.00 9.44
C TRP A 118 9.70 2.71 8.85
N LEU A 119 8.55 2.67 9.51
CA LEU A 119 7.29 3.19 9.00
C LEU A 119 6.62 4.13 10.02
N VAL A 120 6.26 5.33 9.55
CA VAL A 120 5.30 6.23 10.18
C VAL A 120 4.00 6.17 9.38
N GLU A 121 3.07 5.33 9.82
CA GLU A 121 1.75 5.23 9.18
C GLU A 121 0.78 6.22 9.84
N ALA A 122 0.28 7.18 9.06
CA ALA A 122 -0.77 8.08 9.50
C ALA A 122 -2.13 7.37 9.48
N THR A 123 -3.07 7.79 10.34
CA THR A 123 -4.43 7.24 10.35
C THR A 123 -5.05 7.33 8.95
N PRO A 124 -5.49 6.20 8.36
CA PRO A 124 -6.10 6.17 7.05
C PRO A 124 -7.32 7.07 6.97
N LYS A 125 -7.35 7.92 5.95
CA LYS A 125 -8.49 8.79 5.65
C LYS A 125 -9.53 8.03 4.84
N GLN A 126 -10.79 8.39 5.01
CA GLN A 126 -11.88 7.84 4.21
C GLN A 126 -12.76 8.94 3.64
N VAL A 127 -12.98 8.87 2.33
CA VAL A 127 -13.77 9.82 1.54
C VAL A 127 -14.84 9.05 0.80
N LEU A 128 -16.08 9.56 0.79
CA LEU A 128 -17.15 8.92 0.02
C LEU A 128 -17.06 9.33 -1.44
N VAL A 129 -17.09 8.36 -2.34
CA VAL A 129 -17.20 8.64 -3.78
C VAL A 129 -18.62 9.05 -4.13
N PRO A 130 -18.80 9.94 -5.12
CA PRO A 130 -20.11 10.21 -5.71
C PRO A 130 -20.81 8.93 -6.19
N ARG A 131 -22.15 8.95 -6.18
CA ARG A 131 -22.97 7.84 -6.67
C ARG A 131 -22.57 7.46 -8.10
N GLY A 132 -22.45 6.16 -8.36
CA GLY A 132 -22.05 5.62 -9.67
C GLY A 132 -20.54 5.51 -9.90
N ARG A 133 -19.69 6.13 -9.06
CA ARG A 133 -18.24 5.96 -9.15
C ARG A 133 -17.78 4.70 -8.39
N ARG A 134 -16.69 4.09 -8.88
CA ARG A 134 -16.00 3.00 -8.18
C ARG A 134 -15.11 3.59 -7.08
N GLY A 135 -15.00 2.88 -5.97
CA GLY A 135 -14.02 3.23 -4.94
C GLY A 135 -12.60 2.88 -5.40
N PHE A 136 -11.63 3.56 -4.80
CA PHE A 136 -10.21 3.43 -5.10
C PHE A 136 -9.38 3.85 -3.88
N THR A 137 -8.07 3.63 -3.90
CA THR A 137 -7.20 3.95 -2.79
C THR A 137 -6.00 4.75 -3.28
N VAL A 138 -5.72 5.88 -2.63
CA VAL A 138 -4.52 6.68 -2.88
C VAL A 138 -3.51 6.41 -1.76
N ILE A 139 -2.27 6.16 -2.16
CA ILE A 139 -1.14 5.92 -1.28
C ILE A 139 -0.15 7.07 -1.49
N GLU A 140 0.12 7.81 -0.43
CA GLU A 140 1.15 8.85 -0.42
C GLU A 140 2.35 8.35 0.40
N ILE A 141 3.53 8.36 -0.20
CA ILE A 141 4.76 7.81 0.37
C ILE A 141 5.85 8.88 0.32
N SER A 142 6.56 9.09 1.43
CA SER A 142 7.70 10.02 1.48
C SER A 142 8.73 9.59 2.53
N PRO A 143 10.01 9.88 2.34
CA PRO A 143 11.00 9.67 3.39
C PRO A 143 10.82 10.70 4.51
N VAL A 144 10.99 10.26 5.75
CA VAL A 144 11.04 11.11 6.95
C VAL A 144 12.50 11.34 7.34
N GLU A 145 13.25 10.26 7.42
CA GLU A 145 14.67 10.24 7.77
C GLU A 145 15.38 9.27 6.82
N VAL A 146 16.58 9.64 6.42
CA VAL A 146 17.48 8.76 5.66
C VAL A 146 18.59 8.34 6.61
N VAL A 147 18.84 7.03 6.70
CA VAL A 147 19.85 6.44 7.59
C VAL A 147 21.20 6.39 6.88
#